data_AF-A0A2D7EZM3-F1
#
_entry.id   AF-A0A2D7EZM3-F1
#
_cell.length_a   1.000
_cell.length_b   1.000
_cell.length_c   1.000
_cell.angle_alpha   90.00
_cell.angle_beta   90.00
_cell.angle_gamma   90.00
#
_symmetry.space_group_name_H-M   'P 1'
#
loop_
_entity.id
_entity.type
_entity.pdbx_description
1 polymer ?
#
loop_
_entity_poly.entity_id
_entity_poly.type
_entity_poly.pdbx_seq_one_letter_code
_entity_poly.pdbx_strand_id
1 'polypeptide(L)'
;MPVIDMSTLKPVGEFGSKAWGEACVEASLKILEAANLPSTITWAFSENYTHPPARLMEGGRTHAGYYIMIKEGKVTAGDGFIEELLTIPGFHAKIPWGCICNQSGAIYGSEGQKQRQADQKVLYAAIEEYVGHENPFGHEINSEGNPSQMLDPVGSWPPEVGRALGEGGEEGNGLHNIAATLQSESPEYADLPVTAIRVPIFGEMTEQQKADFVKLCGIKM
;
A
#
# COMPACT_ATOMS: atom_id res chain seq x y z
N MET A 1 10.02 19.12 -12.91
CA MET A 1 8.69 18.86 -13.49
C MET A 1 8.53 17.37 -13.38
N PRO A 2 7.50 16.88 -12.66
CA PRO A 2 7.33 15.45 -12.47
C PRO A 2 7.30 14.70 -13.80
N VAL A 3 7.88 13.49 -13.82
CA VAL A 3 7.97 12.64 -15.01
C VAL A 3 6.57 12.22 -15.49
N ILE A 4 5.63 12.05 -14.56
CA ILE A 4 4.25 11.65 -14.84
C ILE A 4 3.35 12.88 -14.86
N ASP A 5 2.63 13.05 -15.97
CA ASP A 5 1.56 14.03 -16.11
C ASP A 5 0.26 13.46 -15.53
N MET A 6 -0.08 13.91 -14.32
CA MET A 6 -1.29 13.48 -13.59
C MET A 6 -2.57 13.72 -14.38
N SER A 7 -2.63 14.73 -15.27
CA SER A 7 -3.85 15.05 -16.04
C SER A 7 -4.21 13.97 -17.07
N THR A 8 -3.25 13.09 -17.39
CA THR A 8 -3.42 12.00 -18.35
C THR A 8 -3.87 10.70 -17.70
N LEU A 9 -3.75 10.59 -16.38
CA LEU A 9 -4.07 9.37 -15.64
C LEU A 9 -5.57 9.18 -15.51
N LYS A 10 -5.99 7.92 -15.57
CA LYS A 10 -7.37 7.48 -15.33
C LYS A 10 -7.33 6.22 -14.48
N PRO A 11 -8.39 5.95 -13.70
CA PRO A 11 -8.51 4.67 -13.02
C PRO A 11 -8.40 3.50 -14.00
N VAL A 12 -7.53 2.54 -13.69
CA VAL A 12 -7.28 1.35 -14.52
C VAL A 12 -7.72 0.05 -13.84
N GLY A 13 -7.93 0.08 -12.52
CA GLY A 13 -8.40 -1.06 -11.76
C GLY A 13 -8.40 -0.81 -10.26
N GLU A 14 -8.97 -1.76 -9.52
CA GLU A 14 -9.04 -1.70 -8.05
C GLU A 14 -7.65 -1.83 -7.42
N PHE A 15 -7.50 -1.35 -6.19
CA PHE A 15 -6.29 -1.53 -5.39
C PHE A 15 -5.89 -3.01 -5.32
N GLY A 16 -4.64 -3.33 -5.65
CA GLY A 16 -4.15 -4.71 -5.68
C GLY A 16 -4.63 -5.57 -6.86
N SER A 17 -5.47 -5.04 -7.75
CA SER A 17 -5.75 -5.70 -9.03
C SER A 17 -4.50 -5.71 -9.92
N LYS A 18 -4.44 -6.65 -10.87
CA LYS A 18 -3.30 -6.76 -11.79
C LYS A 18 -3.11 -5.50 -12.64
N ALA A 19 -4.20 -4.97 -13.21
CA ALA A 19 -4.15 -3.77 -14.06
C ALA A 19 -3.63 -2.55 -13.29
N TRP A 20 -4.06 -2.39 -12.03
CA TRP A 20 -3.55 -1.33 -11.15
C TRP A 20 -2.08 -1.56 -10.78
N GLY A 21 -1.70 -2.78 -10.40
CA GLY A 21 -0.31 -3.13 -10.06
C GLY A 21 0.66 -2.90 -11.23
N GLU A 22 0.29 -3.32 -12.44
CA GLU A 22 1.07 -3.10 -13.66
C GLU A 22 1.24 -1.61 -13.99
N ALA A 23 0.21 -0.78 -13.76
CA ALA A 23 0.31 0.65 -13.95
C ALA A 23 1.21 1.33 -12.89
N CYS A 24 1.15 0.89 -11.63
CA CYS A 24 2.07 1.34 -10.58
C CYS A 24 3.53 0.97 -10.91
N VAL A 25 3.75 -0.24 -11.45
CA VAL A 25 5.05 -0.71 -11.94
C VAL A 25 5.57 0.18 -13.07
N GLU A 26 4.74 0.47 -14.07
CA GLU A 26 5.11 1.33 -15.20
C GLU A 26 5.49 2.75 -14.73
N ALA A 27 4.69 3.34 -13.83
CA ALA A 27 4.99 4.65 -13.26
C ALA A 27 6.31 4.65 -12.46
N SER A 28 6.52 3.62 -11.64
CA SER A 28 7.73 3.46 -10.83
C SER A 28 8.99 3.36 -11.69
N LEU A 29 8.94 2.56 -12.77
CA LEU A 29 10.04 2.44 -13.73
C LEU A 29 10.35 3.79 -14.37
N LYS A 30 9.34 4.47 -14.92
CA LYS A 30 9.53 5.79 -15.55
C LYS A 30 10.18 6.81 -14.62
N ILE A 31 9.71 6.89 -13.38
CA ILE A 31 10.24 7.84 -12.38
C ILE A 31 11.70 7.50 -12.03
N LEU A 32 11.98 6.25 -11.70
CA LEU A 32 13.30 5.86 -11.18
C LEU A 32 14.37 5.74 -12.27
N GLU A 33 14.00 5.36 -13.49
CA GLU A 33 14.91 5.40 -14.64
C GLU A 33 15.31 6.85 -14.97
N ALA A 34 14.35 7.78 -14.94
CA ALA A 34 14.63 9.21 -15.15
C ALA A 34 15.52 9.81 -14.03
N ALA A 35 15.48 9.24 -12.83
CA ALA A 35 16.30 9.69 -11.70
C ALA A 35 17.79 9.32 -11.83
N ASN A 36 18.14 8.40 -12.75
CA ASN A 36 19.52 7.95 -12.99
C ASN A 36 20.27 7.60 -11.69
N LEU A 37 19.74 6.62 -10.95
CA LEU A 37 20.20 6.27 -9.61
C LEU A 37 21.67 5.83 -9.59
N PRO A 38 22.44 6.20 -8.55
CA PRO A 38 23.82 5.74 -8.39
C PRO A 38 23.94 4.21 -8.34
N SER A 39 25.02 3.68 -8.91
CA SER A 39 25.29 2.24 -8.90
C SER A 39 25.57 1.66 -7.50
N THR A 40 25.71 2.52 -6.49
CA THR A 40 25.87 2.12 -5.09
C THR A 40 24.55 1.76 -4.41
N ILE A 41 23.40 2.04 -5.04
CA ILE A 41 22.09 1.75 -4.47
C ILE A 41 21.68 0.32 -4.82
N THR A 42 21.48 -0.49 -3.78
CA THR A 42 20.76 -1.75 -3.84
C THR A 42 19.67 -1.71 -2.77
N TRP A 43 18.42 -1.67 -3.20
CA TRP A 43 17.25 -1.46 -2.34
C TRP A 43 15.99 -2.02 -2.99
N ALA A 44 15.02 -2.46 -2.19
CA ALA A 44 13.74 -2.94 -2.71
C ALA A 44 12.53 -2.38 -1.95
N PHE A 45 11.42 -2.27 -2.66
CA PHE A 45 10.09 -2.03 -2.14
C PHE A 45 9.21 -3.20 -2.54
N SER A 46 8.37 -3.67 -1.65
CA SER A 46 7.32 -4.63 -2.03
C SER A 46 6.11 -4.50 -1.14
N GLU A 47 4.94 -4.62 -1.73
CA GLU A 47 3.71 -4.82 -0.98
C GLU A 47 3.12 -6.19 -1.32
N ASN A 48 2.78 -6.95 -0.29
CA ASN A 48 2.11 -8.24 -0.39
C ASN A 48 0.78 -8.15 0.36
N TYR A 49 -0.30 -7.94 -0.39
CA TYR A 49 -1.62 -7.81 0.18
C TYR A 49 -2.20 -9.20 0.49
N THR A 50 -2.48 -9.46 1.75
CA THR A 50 -3.11 -10.69 2.19
C THR A 50 -4.63 -10.58 2.15
N HIS A 51 -5.33 -11.69 1.98
CA HIS A 51 -6.80 -11.74 1.92
C HIS A 51 -7.45 -10.81 0.87
N PRO A 52 -6.89 -10.63 -0.34
CA PRO A 52 -7.58 -9.87 -1.38
C PRO A 52 -8.84 -10.61 -1.83
N PRO A 53 -9.90 -9.90 -2.29
CA PRO A 53 -11.02 -10.52 -2.96
C PRO A 53 -10.59 -11.42 -4.11
N ALA A 54 -11.28 -12.57 -4.29
CA ALA A 54 -10.89 -13.59 -5.28
C ALA A 54 -10.76 -13.05 -6.72
N ARG A 55 -11.58 -12.06 -7.08
CA ARG A 55 -11.53 -11.37 -8.40
C ARG A 55 -10.19 -10.68 -8.67
N LEU A 56 -9.47 -10.27 -7.62
CA LEU A 56 -8.14 -9.64 -7.78
C LEU A 56 -7.05 -10.68 -8.06
N MET A 57 -7.32 -11.96 -7.81
CA MET A 57 -6.35 -13.06 -7.93
C MET A 57 -6.49 -13.85 -9.25
N GLU A 58 -7.26 -13.33 -10.20
CA GLU A 58 -7.47 -13.96 -11.51
C GLU A 58 -6.17 -14.09 -12.32
N GLY A 59 -6.16 -14.99 -13.31
CA GLY A 59 -5.02 -15.18 -14.21
C GLY A 59 -3.84 -15.95 -13.60
N GLY A 60 -4.08 -16.72 -12.52
CA GLY A 60 -3.07 -17.57 -11.88
C GLY A 60 -2.13 -16.81 -10.93
N ARG A 61 -2.48 -15.57 -10.53
CA ARG A 61 -1.72 -14.81 -9.54
C ARG A 61 -1.68 -15.55 -8.21
N THR A 62 -0.51 -15.59 -7.59
CA THR A 62 -0.33 -16.12 -6.24
C THR A 62 -0.25 -15.02 -5.18
N HIS A 63 0.09 -13.78 -5.59
CA HIS A 63 0.17 -12.61 -4.73
C HIS A 63 -0.52 -11.40 -5.36
N ALA A 64 -1.22 -10.61 -4.55
CA ALA A 64 -1.67 -9.27 -4.92
C ALA A 64 -0.70 -8.25 -4.35
N GLY A 65 -0.37 -7.22 -5.14
CA GLY A 65 0.61 -6.21 -4.79
C GLY A 65 1.49 -5.88 -5.98
N TYR A 66 2.60 -5.20 -5.71
CA TYR A 66 3.64 -4.95 -6.69
C TYR A 66 4.96 -4.72 -5.96
N TYR A 67 6.06 -4.75 -6.70
CA TYR A 67 7.38 -4.50 -6.17
C TYR A 67 8.22 -3.61 -7.07
N ILE A 68 9.21 -2.97 -6.46
CA ILE A 68 10.29 -2.25 -7.12
C ILE A 68 11.59 -2.81 -6.56
N MET A 69 12.54 -3.13 -7.42
CA MET A 69 13.85 -3.63 -7.04
C MET A 69 14.92 -2.83 -7.76
N ILE A 70 15.82 -2.26 -6.98
CA ILE A 70 17.00 -1.55 -7.46
C ILE A 70 18.21 -2.41 -7.10
N LYS A 71 18.97 -2.83 -8.11
CA LYS A 71 20.24 -3.54 -7.93
C LYS A 71 21.32 -2.75 -8.64
N GLU A 72 22.29 -2.24 -7.88
CA GLU A 72 23.39 -1.44 -8.40
C GLU A 72 22.90 -0.28 -9.29
N GLY A 73 21.89 0.47 -8.81
CA GLY A 73 21.28 1.59 -9.53
C GLY A 73 20.35 1.21 -10.68
N LYS A 74 20.25 -0.07 -11.06
CA LYS A 74 19.34 -0.54 -12.12
C LYS A 74 17.98 -0.90 -11.54
N VAL A 75 16.93 -0.35 -12.14
CA VAL A 75 15.55 -0.52 -11.70
C VAL A 75 14.90 -1.69 -12.44
N THR A 76 14.20 -2.51 -11.69
CA THR A 76 13.25 -3.52 -12.17
C THR A 76 12.01 -3.45 -11.29
N ALA A 77 10.85 -3.83 -11.79
CA ALA A 77 9.60 -3.81 -11.04
C ALA A 77 8.65 -4.84 -11.63
N GLY A 78 7.66 -5.26 -10.86
CA GLY A 78 6.70 -6.27 -11.31
C GLY A 78 5.44 -6.33 -10.46
N ASP A 79 4.40 -6.91 -11.05
CA ASP A 79 3.16 -7.23 -10.35
C ASP A 79 3.38 -8.37 -9.34
N GLY A 80 2.67 -8.30 -8.21
CA GLY A 80 2.74 -9.28 -7.14
C GLY A 80 3.98 -9.15 -6.26
N PHE A 81 4.51 -10.29 -5.85
CA PHE A 81 5.59 -10.40 -4.88
C PHE A 81 6.47 -11.61 -5.24
N ILE A 82 7.79 -11.48 -5.08
CA ILE A 82 8.75 -12.58 -5.22
C ILE A 82 9.62 -12.65 -3.96
N GLU A 83 9.89 -13.86 -3.48
CA GLU A 83 10.61 -14.07 -2.21
C GLU A 83 12.04 -13.49 -2.21
N GLU A 84 12.69 -13.43 -3.38
CA GLU A 84 14.04 -12.85 -3.53
C GLU A 84 14.12 -11.42 -2.98
N LEU A 85 13.03 -10.66 -3.02
CA LEU A 85 12.97 -9.28 -2.53
C LEU A 85 13.37 -9.19 -1.06
N LEU A 86 13.02 -10.19 -0.24
CA LEU A 86 13.32 -10.21 1.19
C LEU A 86 14.82 -10.37 1.50
N THR A 87 15.63 -10.71 0.50
CA THR A 87 17.09 -10.77 0.64
C THR A 87 17.77 -9.42 0.40
N ILE A 88 17.01 -8.42 -0.05
CA ILE A 88 17.48 -7.08 -0.40
C ILE A 88 17.05 -6.13 0.71
N PRO A 89 17.93 -5.26 1.25
CA PRO A 89 17.52 -4.24 2.21
C PRO A 89 16.40 -3.37 1.62
N GLY A 90 15.29 -3.23 2.32
CA GLY A 90 14.13 -2.63 1.69
C GLY A 90 12.94 -2.37 2.59
N PHE A 91 11.90 -1.83 1.96
CA PHE A 91 10.59 -1.65 2.57
C PHE A 91 9.67 -2.76 2.07
N HIS A 92 9.50 -3.80 2.87
CA HIS A 92 8.68 -4.96 2.53
C HIS A 92 7.45 -5.01 3.43
N ALA A 93 6.29 -4.71 2.85
CA ALA A 93 5.04 -4.70 3.57
C ALA A 93 4.23 -5.99 3.32
N LYS A 94 3.62 -6.53 4.37
CA LYS A 94 2.65 -7.61 4.31
C LYS A 94 1.41 -7.20 5.10
N ILE A 95 0.35 -6.87 4.38
CA ILE A 95 -0.79 -6.13 4.94
C ILE A 95 -2.10 -6.79 4.49
N PRO A 96 -3.09 -7.01 5.35
CA PRO A 96 -4.41 -7.40 4.88
C PRO A 96 -5.02 -6.33 3.97
N TRP A 97 -5.49 -6.75 2.80
CA TRP A 97 -6.01 -5.87 1.75
C TRP A 97 -7.11 -4.94 2.28
N GLY A 98 -8.04 -5.50 3.08
CA GLY A 98 -9.14 -4.78 3.72
C GLY A 98 -8.70 -3.66 4.68
N CYS A 99 -7.45 -3.67 5.14
CA CYS A 99 -6.97 -2.68 6.11
C CYS A 99 -6.56 -1.35 5.47
N ILE A 100 -6.18 -1.36 4.19
CA ILE A 100 -5.54 -0.22 3.55
C ILE A 100 -6.12 0.17 2.19
N CYS A 101 -6.91 -0.70 1.55
CA CYS A 101 -7.39 -0.51 0.18
C CYS A 101 -8.03 0.86 -0.04
N ASN A 102 -8.97 1.28 0.81
CA ASN A 102 -9.75 2.48 0.55
C ASN A 102 -8.94 3.77 0.76
N GLN A 103 -8.16 3.85 1.83
CA GLN A 103 -7.33 5.03 2.12
C GLN A 103 -6.06 5.13 1.27
N SER A 104 -5.72 4.09 0.53
CA SER A 104 -4.69 4.17 -0.52
C SER A 104 -5.18 4.94 -1.76
N GLY A 105 -6.49 5.06 -1.96
CA GLY A 105 -7.10 5.88 -3.01
C GLY A 105 -7.25 7.36 -2.66
N ALA A 106 -6.67 7.82 -1.54
CA ALA A 106 -6.69 9.23 -1.15
C ALA A 106 -5.43 9.96 -1.64
N ILE A 107 -5.61 11.16 -2.19
CA ILE A 107 -4.52 12.06 -2.59
C ILE A 107 -4.11 12.91 -1.38
N TYR A 108 -2.82 12.92 -1.06
CA TYR A 108 -2.28 13.74 0.02
C TYR A 108 -0.79 14.03 -0.10
N GLY A 109 -0.37 15.14 0.52
CA GLY A 109 1.00 15.41 0.92
C GLY A 109 1.30 14.96 2.36
N SER A 110 2.37 15.48 2.96
CA SER A 110 2.86 15.06 4.27
C SER A 110 1.84 15.24 5.41
N GLU A 111 1.02 16.29 5.36
CA GLU A 111 -0.01 16.54 6.38
C GLU A 111 -1.12 15.46 6.31
N GLY A 112 -1.61 15.15 5.12
CA GLY A 112 -2.61 14.10 4.95
C GLY A 112 -2.06 12.71 5.27
N GLN A 113 -0.77 12.44 5.03
CA GLN A 113 -0.14 11.21 5.49
C GLN A 113 -0.18 11.08 7.03
N LYS A 114 0.12 12.16 7.76
CA LYS A 114 0.02 12.17 9.24
C LYS A 114 -1.42 11.95 9.70
N GLN A 115 -2.39 12.60 9.04
CA GLN A 115 -3.81 12.39 9.34
C GLN A 115 -4.23 10.94 9.09
N ARG A 116 -3.84 10.35 7.95
CA ARG A 116 -4.09 8.94 7.63
C ARG A 116 -3.53 8.01 8.70
N GLN A 117 -2.32 8.25 9.19
CA GLN A 117 -1.71 7.45 10.26
C GLN A 117 -2.49 7.59 11.58
N ALA A 118 -2.92 8.80 11.92
CA ALA A 118 -3.73 9.05 13.11
C ALA A 118 -5.09 8.34 13.03
N ASP A 119 -5.78 8.45 11.90
CA ASP A 119 -7.07 7.79 11.67
C ASP A 119 -6.92 6.25 11.67
N GLN A 120 -5.87 5.71 11.03
CA GLN A 120 -5.59 4.28 11.03
C GLN A 120 -5.34 3.73 12.43
N LYS A 121 -4.69 4.50 13.30
CA LYS A 121 -4.48 4.11 14.70
C LYS A 121 -5.82 3.98 15.44
N VAL A 122 -6.76 4.89 15.20
CA VAL A 122 -8.11 4.83 15.78
C VAL A 122 -8.87 3.61 15.24
N LEU A 123 -8.82 3.38 13.92
CA LEU A 123 -9.43 2.22 13.27
C LEU A 123 -8.93 0.90 13.88
N TYR A 124 -7.62 0.74 14.02
CA TYR A 124 -7.04 -0.52 14.51
C TYR A 124 -7.36 -0.76 15.98
N ALA A 125 -7.33 0.28 16.82
CA ALA A 125 -7.74 0.17 18.22
C ALA A 125 -9.21 -0.25 18.35
N ALA A 126 -10.11 0.31 17.55
CA ALA A 126 -11.53 -0.04 17.56
C ALA A 126 -11.79 -1.49 17.11
N ILE A 127 -11.03 -1.98 16.13
CA ILE A 127 -11.10 -3.39 15.70
C ILE A 127 -10.60 -4.31 16.80
N GLU A 128 -9.47 -4.00 17.43
CA GLU A 128 -8.90 -4.78 18.53
C GLU A 128 -9.88 -4.89 19.71
N GLU A 129 -10.54 -3.79 20.08
CA GLU A 129 -11.58 -3.78 21.10
C GLU A 129 -12.78 -4.66 20.71
N TYR A 130 -13.23 -4.59 19.46
CA TYR A 130 -14.38 -5.34 18.97
C TYR A 130 -14.15 -6.85 18.93
N VAL A 131 -12.96 -7.28 18.50
CA VAL A 131 -12.60 -8.71 18.40
C VAL A 131 -12.08 -9.29 19.72
N GLY A 132 -11.68 -8.44 20.66
CA GLY A 132 -11.35 -8.82 22.03
C GLY A 132 -9.97 -9.47 22.21
N HIS A 133 -9.04 -9.30 21.27
CA HIS A 133 -7.67 -9.77 21.41
C HIS A 133 -6.67 -8.90 20.64
N GLU A 134 -5.44 -8.81 21.16
CA GLU A 134 -4.34 -8.07 20.53
C GLU A 134 -3.93 -8.68 19.17
N ASN A 135 -3.33 -7.83 18.31
CA ASN A 135 -2.85 -8.19 16.97
C ASN A 135 -3.87 -8.97 16.12
N PRO A 136 -5.09 -8.45 15.92
CA PRO A 136 -6.14 -9.19 15.23
C PRO A 136 -5.86 -9.46 13.75
N PHE A 137 -5.00 -8.64 13.15
CA PHE A 137 -4.56 -8.79 11.77
C PHE A 137 -3.49 -9.88 11.57
N GLY A 138 -2.98 -10.49 12.65
CA GLY A 138 -1.94 -11.50 12.57
C GLY A 138 -0.64 -10.98 11.97
N HIS A 139 -0.31 -9.71 12.23
CA HIS A 139 0.94 -9.12 11.78
C HIS A 139 2.14 -9.83 12.42
N GLU A 140 3.26 -9.87 11.70
CA GLU A 140 4.50 -10.44 12.21
C GLU A 140 5.06 -9.55 13.32
N ILE A 141 5.74 -10.17 14.29
CA ILE A 141 6.37 -9.45 15.39
C ILE A 141 7.75 -9.00 14.95
N ASN A 142 8.00 -7.70 14.95
CA ASN A 142 9.28 -7.12 14.60
C ASN A 142 10.33 -7.36 15.71
N SER A 143 11.57 -6.99 15.43
CA SER A 143 12.73 -7.10 16.32
C SER A 143 12.60 -6.27 17.61
N GLU A 144 11.68 -5.30 17.65
CA GLU A 144 11.33 -4.52 18.84
C GLU A 144 10.21 -5.19 19.68
N GLY A 145 9.68 -6.34 19.25
CA GLY A 145 8.62 -7.07 19.94
C GLY A 145 7.20 -6.59 19.64
N ASN A 146 7.02 -5.74 18.62
CA ASN A 146 5.72 -5.15 18.26
C ASN A 146 5.14 -5.77 16.98
N PRO A 147 3.81 -5.98 16.89
CA PRO A 147 3.17 -6.32 15.62
C PRO A 147 3.43 -5.26 14.55
N SER A 148 3.85 -5.68 13.37
CA SER A 148 4.28 -4.79 12.30
C SER A 148 3.75 -5.23 10.93
N GLN A 149 3.26 -4.26 10.17
CA GLN A 149 2.94 -4.42 8.74
C GLN A 149 4.20 -4.53 7.87
N MET A 150 5.34 -4.09 8.42
CA MET A 150 6.64 -4.17 7.80
C MET A 150 7.36 -5.43 8.24
N LEU A 151 7.87 -6.17 7.27
CA LEU A 151 8.71 -7.33 7.48
C LEU A 151 10.12 -6.87 7.88
N ASP A 152 10.65 -7.53 8.91
CA ASP A 152 11.95 -7.22 9.46
C ASP A 152 13.08 -8.00 8.76
N PRO A 153 14.28 -7.39 8.61
CA PRO A 153 14.62 -6.02 8.99
C PRO A 153 14.14 -4.98 7.97
N VAL A 154 13.63 -3.84 8.45
CA VAL A 154 13.28 -2.71 7.58
C VAL A 154 14.54 -1.98 7.13
N GLY A 155 14.77 -1.91 5.82
CA GLY A 155 15.86 -1.17 5.21
C GLY A 155 15.64 0.34 5.25
N SER A 156 16.74 1.10 5.34
CA SER A 156 16.68 2.56 5.21
C SER A 156 16.29 2.99 3.79
N TRP A 157 15.47 4.03 3.67
CA TRP A 157 15.14 4.64 2.38
C TRP A 157 16.35 5.38 1.80
N PRO A 158 16.85 5.01 0.61
CA PRO A 158 17.89 5.78 -0.07
C PRO A 158 17.34 7.18 -0.41
N PRO A 159 18.05 8.27 -0.07
CA PRO A 159 17.56 9.64 -0.30
C PRO A 159 17.20 9.92 -1.77
N GLU A 160 17.96 9.36 -2.72
CA GLU A 160 17.72 9.50 -4.15
C GLU A 160 16.40 8.85 -4.57
N VAL A 161 16.10 7.67 -4.03
CA VAL A 161 14.87 6.93 -4.29
C VAL A 161 13.68 7.66 -3.68
N GLY A 162 13.79 8.08 -2.41
CA GLY A 162 12.74 8.83 -1.73
C GLY A 162 12.43 10.15 -2.44
N ARG A 163 13.46 10.89 -2.89
CA ARG A 163 13.28 12.13 -3.64
C ARG A 163 12.59 11.89 -4.99
N ALA A 164 12.97 10.84 -5.72
CA ALA A 164 12.38 10.54 -7.03
C ALA A 164 10.92 10.12 -6.89
N LEU A 165 10.60 9.16 -6.02
CA LEU A 165 9.24 8.68 -5.82
C LEU A 165 8.33 9.73 -5.16
N GLY A 166 8.89 10.65 -4.38
CA GLY A 166 8.15 11.71 -3.69
C GLY A 166 8.03 13.04 -4.46
N GLU A 167 8.62 13.18 -5.65
CA GLU A 167 8.63 14.46 -6.37
C GLU A 167 7.21 14.95 -6.67
N GLY A 168 6.88 16.16 -6.20
CA GLY A 168 5.55 16.76 -6.35
C GLY A 168 4.47 16.17 -5.44
N GLY A 169 4.86 15.39 -4.42
CA GLY A 169 3.95 14.74 -3.47
C GLY A 169 3.01 15.70 -2.74
N GLU A 170 3.50 16.89 -2.37
CA GLU A 170 2.70 17.91 -1.68
C GLU A 170 1.61 18.50 -2.58
N GLU A 171 1.83 18.51 -3.90
CA GLU A 171 0.90 19.03 -4.91
C GLU A 171 0.06 17.94 -5.59
N GLY A 172 0.07 16.70 -5.06
CA GLY A 172 -0.75 15.61 -5.57
C GLY A 172 -0.10 14.76 -6.67
N ASN A 173 1.22 14.83 -6.85
CA ASN A 173 2.01 13.92 -7.70
C ASN A 173 2.83 12.95 -6.81
N GLY A 174 3.91 12.37 -7.32
CA GLY A 174 4.67 11.33 -6.64
C GLY A 174 3.96 9.98 -6.67
N LEU A 175 4.70 8.90 -6.45
CA LEU A 175 4.24 7.53 -6.69
C LEU A 175 2.96 7.21 -5.91
N HIS A 176 2.84 7.66 -4.67
CA HIS A 176 1.63 7.45 -3.86
C HIS A 176 0.39 8.05 -4.54
N ASN A 177 0.42 9.34 -4.92
CA ASN A 177 -0.74 9.99 -5.51
C ASN A 177 -1.01 9.52 -6.95
N ILE A 178 0.03 9.12 -7.69
CA ILE A 178 -0.11 8.43 -8.98
C ILE A 178 -0.89 7.13 -8.80
N ALA A 179 -0.47 6.29 -7.85
CA ALA A 179 -1.14 5.03 -7.53
C ALA A 179 -2.58 5.25 -7.07
N ALA A 180 -2.83 6.27 -6.25
CA ALA A 180 -4.18 6.67 -5.83
C ALA A 180 -5.06 7.10 -7.01
N THR A 181 -4.51 7.83 -7.99
CA THR A 181 -5.25 8.30 -9.17
C THR A 181 -5.56 7.17 -10.16
N LEU A 182 -4.69 6.15 -10.22
CA LEU A 182 -4.88 4.94 -11.03
C LEU A 182 -5.90 3.96 -10.42
N GLN A 183 -6.26 4.14 -9.15
CA GLN A 183 -7.17 3.25 -8.43
C GLN A 183 -8.63 3.55 -8.76
N SER A 184 -9.40 2.50 -9.06
CA SER A 184 -10.87 2.55 -9.02
C SER A 184 -11.40 2.17 -7.64
N GLU A 185 -12.58 2.67 -7.32
CA GLU A 185 -13.31 2.33 -6.10
C GLU A 185 -13.55 0.83 -5.96
N SER A 186 -13.38 0.30 -4.75
CA SER A 186 -13.72 -1.08 -4.43
C SER A 186 -15.12 -1.16 -3.81
N PRO A 187 -15.99 -2.08 -4.30
CA PRO A 187 -17.40 -2.13 -3.92
C PRO A 187 -17.61 -2.40 -2.42
N GLU A 188 -16.66 -3.06 -1.74
CA GLU A 188 -16.75 -3.34 -0.31
C GLU A 188 -16.77 -2.10 0.58
N TYR A 189 -16.40 -0.93 0.04
CA TYR A 189 -16.34 0.34 0.78
C TYR A 189 -17.44 1.34 0.39
N ALA A 190 -18.28 1.02 -0.60
CA ALA A 190 -19.21 1.98 -1.18
C ALA A 190 -20.16 2.62 -0.15
N ASP A 191 -20.57 1.84 0.85
CA ASP A 191 -21.53 2.25 1.89
C ASP A 191 -20.89 2.36 3.28
N LEU A 192 -19.55 2.26 3.39
CA LEU A 192 -18.87 2.34 4.68
C LEU A 192 -18.67 3.81 5.11
N PRO A 193 -18.87 4.15 6.39
CA PRO A 193 -18.46 5.43 6.91
C PRO A 193 -16.94 5.54 6.85
N VAL A 194 -16.43 6.64 6.29
CA VAL A 194 -15.00 6.87 6.07
C VAL A 194 -14.64 8.32 6.39
N THR A 195 -13.40 8.56 6.81
CA THR A 195 -12.88 9.92 7.01
C THR A 195 -12.64 10.61 5.66
N ALA A 196 -12.31 11.91 5.69
CA ALA A 196 -11.96 12.67 4.48
C ALA A 196 -10.74 12.08 3.74
N ILE A 197 -9.84 11.38 4.45
CA ILE A 197 -8.70 10.65 3.87
C ILE A 197 -9.02 9.17 3.60
N ARG A 198 -10.32 8.84 3.53
CA ARG A 198 -10.87 7.53 3.15
C ARG A 198 -10.55 6.40 4.12
N VAL A 199 -10.14 6.69 5.36
CA VAL A 199 -9.96 5.66 6.39
C VAL A 199 -11.33 5.24 6.94
N PRO A 200 -11.68 3.94 6.99
CA PRO A 200 -12.93 3.49 7.57
C PRO A 200 -13.12 3.92 9.03
N ILE A 201 -14.33 4.38 9.39
CA ILE A 201 -14.69 4.80 10.75
C ILE A 201 -15.47 3.68 11.42
N PHE A 202 -14.75 2.73 12.03
CA PHE A 202 -15.33 1.51 12.58
C PHE A 202 -16.43 1.75 13.64
N GLY A 203 -16.30 2.80 14.45
CA GLY A 203 -17.29 3.15 15.47
C GLY A 203 -18.65 3.62 14.91
N GLU A 204 -18.68 4.07 13.66
CA GLU A 204 -19.90 4.50 12.97
C GLU A 204 -20.54 3.39 12.13
N MET A 205 -19.87 2.25 11.98
CA MET A 205 -20.39 1.10 11.26
C MET A 205 -21.53 0.45 12.04
N THR A 206 -22.55 -0.02 11.32
CA THR A 206 -23.54 -0.97 11.85
C THR A 206 -22.85 -2.29 12.25
N GLU A 207 -23.49 -3.10 13.10
CA GLU A 207 -22.93 -4.39 13.50
C GLU A 207 -22.66 -5.33 12.32
N GLN A 208 -23.53 -5.30 11.30
CA GLN A 208 -23.30 -6.08 10.07
C GLN A 208 -22.07 -5.57 9.31
N GLN A 209 -21.93 -4.24 9.16
CA GLN A 209 -20.75 -3.65 8.51
C GLN A 209 -19.46 -3.94 9.27
N LYS A 210 -19.48 -3.93 10.61
CA LYS A 210 -18.32 -4.32 11.44
C LYS A 210 -17.92 -5.76 11.17
N ALA A 211 -18.88 -6.68 11.22
CA ALA A 211 -18.66 -8.11 10.97
C ALA A 211 -18.11 -8.36 9.54
N ASP A 212 -18.66 -7.67 8.54
CA ASP A 212 -18.19 -7.78 7.16
C ASP A 212 -16.79 -7.16 6.99
N PHE A 213 -16.51 -6.04 7.65
CA PHE A 213 -15.22 -5.36 7.58
C PHE A 213 -14.09 -6.16 8.25
N VAL A 214 -14.31 -6.74 9.43
CA VAL A 214 -13.29 -7.59 10.07
C VAL A 214 -12.98 -8.83 9.22
N LYS A 215 -14.00 -9.42 8.59
CA LYS A 215 -13.84 -10.51 7.64
C LYS A 215 -13.06 -10.07 6.40
N LEU A 216 -13.32 -8.87 5.88
CA LEU A 216 -12.58 -8.28 4.77
C LEU A 216 -11.09 -8.08 5.09
N CYS A 217 -10.79 -7.76 6.35
CA CYS A 217 -9.44 -7.65 6.89
C CYS A 217 -8.78 -9.02 7.17
N GLY A 218 -9.45 -10.14 6.87
CA GLY A 218 -8.92 -11.48 7.10
C GLY A 218 -8.90 -11.91 8.58
N ILE A 219 -9.60 -11.18 9.45
CA ILE A 219 -9.64 -11.45 10.89
C ILE A 219 -10.62 -12.60 11.14
N LYS A 220 -10.19 -13.57 11.96
CA LYS A 220 -11.05 -14.66 12.43
C LYS A 220 -11.72 -14.24 13.73
N MET A 221 -13.05 -14.21 13.72
CA MET A 221 -13.89 -14.04 14.90
C MET A 221 -14.07 -15.36 15.65
#